data_AF-A0A0L6WMA3-F1
#
_entry.id   AF-A0A0L6WMA3-F1
#
_cell.length_a   1.000
_cell.length_b   1.000
_cell.length_c   1.000
_cell.angle_alpha   90.00
_cell.angle_beta   90.00
_cell.angle_gamma   90.00
#
_symmetry.space_group_name_H-M   'P 1'
#
loop_
_entity.id
_entity.type
_entity.pdbx_description
1 polymer ?
#
loop_
_entity_poly.entity_id
_entity_poly.type
_entity_poly.pdbx_seq_one_letter_code
_entity_poly.pdbx_strand_id
1 'polypeptide(L)'
;MRSHKLSILVTVPPSTTIAEMKQEALSALISPINEVDDVPKVESDNDFELCKESKVKGRPTEYEVLGVSKELKECGLASYDTLYIQFRDSSGELLPVVVQTPSIDDDGEDPSEADFGGPSTSKGKRKRMEQDG
;
A
#
# COMPACT_ATOMS: atom_id res chain seq x y z
N MET A 1 -11.10 -2.52 -21.48
CA MET A 1 -11.74 -2.83 -20.19
C MET A 1 -10.89 -3.89 -19.50
N ARG A 2 -10.11 -3.52 -18.47
CA ARG A 2 -9.31 -4.48 -17.69
C ARG A 2 -9.74 -4.31 -16.24
N SER A 3 -10.44 -5.31 -15.71
CA SER A 3 -10.88 -5.40 -14.31
C SER A 3 -9.66 -5.61 -13.40
N HIS A 4 -9.78 -5.26 -12.11
CA HIS A 4 -8.78 -5.56 -11.07
C HIS A 4 -8.33 -7.02 -11.18
N LYS A 5 -7.02 -7.27 -11.22
CA LYS A 5 -6.49 -8.59 -11.56
C LYS A 5 -6.77 -9.63 -10.47
N LEU A 6 -6.59 -9.31 -9.19
CA LEU A 6 -7.10 -10.08 -8.05
C LEU A 6 -6.95 -9.24 -6.80
N SER A 7 -7.93 -9.25 -5.90
CA SER A 7 -7.82 -8.64 -4.58
C SER A 7 -8.55 -9.53 -3.59
N ILE A 8 -7.83 -9.94 -2.54
CA ILE A 8 -8.34 -10.86 -1.51
C ILE A 8 -8.55 -10.02 -0.25
N LEU A 9 -9.79 -9.97 0.22
CA LEU A 9 -10.14 -9.27 1.45
C LEU A 9 -10.23 -10.29 2.59
N VAL A 10 -9.33 -10.18 3.57
CA VAL A 10 -9.25 -11.10 4.70
C VAL A 10 -9.51 -10.35 6.00
N THR A 11 -10.30 -10.94 6.89
CA THR A 11 -10.54 -10.40 8.24
C THR A 11 -9.94 -11.36 9.27
N VAL A 12 -8.88 -10.91 9.94
CA VAL A 12 -8.16 -11.73 10.94
C VAL A 12 -7.76 -10.90 12.17
N PRO A 13 -7.51 -11.53 13.33
CA PRO A 13 -6.96 -10.86 14.50
C PRO A 13 -5.56 -10.25 14.23
N PRO A 14 -5.18 -9.15 14.90
CA PRO A 14 -3.86 -8.53 14.74
C PRO A 14 -2.69 -9.40 15.25
N SER A 15 -3.00 -10.42 16.07
CA SER A 15 -2.04 -11.42 16.54
C SER A 15 -1.78 -12.55 15.55
N THR A 16 -2.46 -12.56 14.41
CA THR A 16 -2.26 -13.56 13.37
C THR A 16 -0.86 -13.40 12.78
N THR A 17 -0.20 -14.51 12.50
CA THR A 17 1.13 -14.54 11.91
C THR A 17 1.08 -14.39 10.38
N ILE A 18 2.20 -13.96 9.79
CA ILE A 18 2.33 -13.93 8.33
C ILE A 18 2.20 -15.34 7.73
N ALA A 19 2.67 -16.39 8.42
CA ALA A 19 2.48 -17.77 7.99
C ALA A 19 0.99 -18.14 7.85
N GLU A 20 0.19 -17.85 8.86
CA GLU A 20 -1.27 -18.07 8.80
C GLU A 20 -1.91 -17.24 7.68
N MET A 21 -1.39 -16.04 7.42
CA MET A 21 -1.87 -15.19 6.33
C MET A 21 -1.52 -15.68 4.94
N LYS A 22 -0.37 -16.35 4.79
CA LYS A 22 -0.06 -17.08 3.57
C LYS A 22 -1.03 -18.23 3.35
N GLN A 23 -1.49 -18.91 4.40
CA GLN A 23 -2.48 -19.99 4.26
C GLN A 23 -3.85 -19.46 3.80
N GLU A 24 -4.31 -18.34 4.36
CA GLU A 24 -5.54 -17.67 3.90
C GLU A 24 -5.43 -17.19 2.44
N ALA A 25 -4.29 -16.58 2.09
CA ALA A 25 -4.02 -16.17 0.71
C ALA A 25 -3.95 -17.37 -0.24
N LEU A 26 -3.28 -18.45 0.14
CA LEU A 26 -3.18 -19.68 -0.65
C LEU A 26 -4.57 -20.27 -0.91
N SER A 27 -5.41 -20.38 0.13
CA SER A 27 -6.79 -20.85 0.01
C SER A 27 -7.59 -20.06 -1.03
N ALA A 28 -7.44 -18.72 -1.02
CA ALA A 28 -8.08 -17.87 -2.02
C ALA A 28 -7.46 -18.01 -3.42
N LEU A 29 -6.14 -18.19 -3.53
CA LEU A 29 -5.44 -18.35 -4.80
C LEU A 29 -5.75 -19.67 -5.51
N ILE A 30 -5.93 -20.77 -4.76
CA ILE A 30 -6.26 -22.09 -5.32
C ILE A 30 -7.77 -22.33 -5.43
N SER A 31 -8.58 -21.37 -4.97
CA SER A 31 -10.04 -21.47 -5.03
C SER A 31 -10.50 -21.67 -6.48
N PRO A 32 -11.48 -22.54 -6.74
CA PRO A 32 -12.00 -22.79 -8.09
C PRO A 32 -12.66 -21.55 -8.74
N ILE A 33 -12.86 -20.47 -7.98
CA ILE A 33 -13.39 -19.19 -8.49
C ILE A 33 -12.26 -18.32 -9.09
N ASN A 34 -11.00 -18.63 -8.80
CA ASN A 34 -9.85 -17.90 -9.31
C ASN A 34 -9.44 -18.38 -10.70
N GLU A 35 -10.21 -18.00 -11.73
CA GLU A 35 -9.91 -18.27 -13.15
C GLU A 35 -9.22 -17.08 -13.84
N VAL A 36 -8.40 -16.32 -13.11
CA VAL A 36 -7.73 -15.15 -13.68
C VAL A 36 -6.47 -15.56 -14.45
N ASP A 37 -6.50 -15.43 -15.77
CA ASP A 37 -5.42 -15.86 -16.69
C ASP A 37 -4.03 -15.24 -16.41
N ASP A 38 -3.98 -14.07 -15.76
CA ASP A 38 -2.76 -13.29 -15.51
C ASP A 38 -2.16 -13.51 -14.11
N VAL A 39 -2.74 -14.36 -13.28
CA VAL A 39 -2.24 -14.65 -11.93
C VAL A 39 -1.42 -15.96 -11.95
N PRO A 40 -0.14 -15.94 -11.51
CA PRO A 40 0.64 -17.17 -11.42
C PRO A 40 -0.06 -18.24 -10.59
N LYS A 41 -0.04 -19.47 -11.10
CA LYS A 41 -0.58 -20.62 -10.38
C LYS A 41 0.38 -20.98 -9.24
N VAL A 42 -0.19 -21.19 -8.06
CA VAL A 42 0.52 -21.63 -6.87
C VAL A 42 -0.05 -22.96 -6.41
N GLU A 43 0.79 -23.81 -5.84
CA GLU A 43 0.41 -25.10 -5.27
C GLU A 43 0.63 -25.13 -3.75
N SER A 44 1.56 -24.31 -3.27
CA SER A 44 1.95 -24.23 -1.86
C SER A 44 2.21 -22.80 -1.40
N ASP A 45 2.30 -22.63 -0.08
CA ASP A 45 2.70 -21.36 0.55
C ASP A 45 4.19 -21.04 0.34
N ASN A 46 4.99 -21.95 -0.21
CA ASN A 46 6.38 -21.66 -0.58
C ASN A 46 6.50 -20.96 -1.93
N ASP A 47 5.45 -20.98 -2.75
CA ASP A 47 5.48 -20.46 -4.13
C ASP A 47 5.33 -18.93 -4.20
N PHE A 48 5.13 -18.28 -3.06
CA PHE A 48 5.00 -16.82 -2.99
C PHE A 48 5.39 -16.29 -1.62
N GLU A 49 5.58 -14.98 -1.54
CA GLU A 49 5.78 -14.23 -0.30
C GLU A 49 4.76 -13.10 -0.17
N LEU A 50 4.47 -12.71 1.06
CA LEU A 50 3.68 -11.52 1.36
C LEU A 50 4.62 -10.35 1.62
N CYS A 51 4.38 -9.25 0.92
CA CYS A 51 5.22 -8.07 0.94
C CYS A 51 4.42 -6.83 1.33
N LYS A 52 5.11 -5.89 1.99
CA LYS A 52 4.60 -4.55 2.26
C LYS A 52 5.24 -3.56 1.30
N GLU A 53 4.46 -2.59 0.83
CA GLU A 53 4.99 -1.49 0.04
C GLU A 53 5.77 -0.52 0.93
N SER A 54 6.99 -0.18 0.52
CA SER A 54 7.83 0.85 1.13
C SER A 54 7.89 2.06 0.19
N LYS A 55 7.08 3.08 0.48
CA LYS A 55 7.09 4.35 -0.26
C LYS A 55 8.11 5.31 0.34
N VAL A 56 9.23 5.51 -0.35
CA VAL A 56 10.20 6.54 -0.01
C VAL A 56 10.09 7.69 -1.01
N LYS A 57 9.84 8.91 -0.53
CA LYS A 57 9.68 10.10 -1.38
C LYS A 57 10.88 10.26 -2.31
N GLY A 58 10.63 10.27 -3.62
CA GLY A 58 11.67 10.43 -4.65
C GLY A 58 12.40 9.14 -5.04
N ARG A 59 11.96 7.97 -4.58
CA ARG A 59 12.45 6.66 -5.03
C ARG A 59 11.34 5.83 -5.69
N PRO A 60 11.71 4.86 -6.55
CA PRO A 60 10.78 3.85 -7.01
C PRO A 60 10.15 3.10 -5.82
N THR A 61 8.91 2.66 -5.99
CA THR A 61 8.26 1.79 -5.02
C THR A 61 9.09 0.51 -4.83
N GLU A 62 9.41 0.20 -3.57
CA GLU A 62 10.06 -1.05 -3.19
C GLU A 62 9.08 -1.91 -2.39
N TYR A 63 9.25 -3.24 -2.46
CA TYR A 63 8.43 -4.20 -1.75
C TYR A 63 9.31 -4.98 -0.77
N GLU A 64 8.95 -4.94 0.52
CA GLU A 64 9.66 -5.64 1.59
C GLU A 64 8.92 -6.93 1.93
N VAL A 65 9.60 -8.08 1.77
CA VAL A 65 9.09 -9.39 2.19
C VAL A 65 8.93 -9.45 3.71
N LEU A 66 7.75 -9.84 4.17
CA LEU A 66 7.45 -9.98 5.58
C LEU A 66 7.89 -11.35 6.13
N GLY A 67 8.47 -11.35 7.33
CA GLY A 67 8.91 -12.58 7.98
C GLY A 67 7.75 -13.43 8.46
N VAL A 68 7.73 -14.72 8.09
CA VAL A 68 6.62 -15.66 8.39
C VAL A 68 6.27 -15.79 9.88
N SER A 69 7.24 -15.59 10.77
CA SER A 69 7.05 -15.67 12.22
C SER A 69 6.52 -14.39 12.87
N LYS A 70 6.50 -13.27 12.14
CA LYS A 70 6.01 -11.99 12.66
C LYS A 70 4.50 -12.00 12.72
N GLU A 71 3.95 -11.36 13.75
CA GLU A 71 2.52 -11.05 13.79
C GLU A 71 2.20 -9.83 12.93
N LEU A 72 0.96 -9.70 12.46
CA LEU A 72 0.52 -8.55 11.64
C LEU A 72 0.80 -7.20 12.34
N LYS A 73 0.56 -7.14 13.66
CA LYS A 73 0.83 -5.94 14.47
C LYS A 73 2.32 -5.55 14.50
N GLU A 74 3.22 -6.53 14.40
CA GLU A 74 4.68 -6.32 14.42
C GLU A 74 5.22 -5.85 13.06
N CYS A 75 4.46 -6.08 12.00
CA CYS A 75 4.76 -5.62 10.64
C CYS A 75 4.35 -4.15 10.40
N GLY A 76 3.87 -3.47 11.45
CA GLY A 76 3.38 -2.09 11.38
C GLY A 76 2.21 -1.94 10.43
N LEU A 77 1.33 -2.95 10.37
CA LEU A 77 0.14 -2.96 9.55
C LEU A 77 -1.04 -2.35 10.34
N ALA A 78 -1.75 -1.42 9.72
CA ALA A 78 -3.01 -0.89 10.20
C ALA A 78 -4.21 -1.67 9.63
N SER A 79 -5.40 -1.45 10.19
CA SER A 79 -6.63 -1.96 9.61
C SER A 79 -6.79 -1.47 8.17
N TYR A 80 -7.18 -2.37 7.27
CA TYR A 80 -7.31 -2.12 5.83
C TYR A 80 -5.98 -1.82 5.10
N ASP A 81 -4.83 -2.10 5.71
CA ASP A 81 -3.56 -2.07 4.98
C ASP A 81 -3.54 -3.12 3.86
N THR A 82 -2.92 -2.76 2.75
CA THR A 82 -2.75 -3.63 1.59
C THR A 82 -1.43 -4.37 1.69
N LEU A 83 -1.49 -5.70 1.58
CA LEU A 83 -0.35 -6.55 1.36
C LEU A 83 -0.29 -6.97 -0.12
N TYR A 84 0.92 -7.23 -0.58
CA TYR A 84 1.21 -7.60 -1.96
C TYR A 84 1.74 -9.02 -2.00
N ILE A 85 1.39 -9.75 -3.06
CA ILE A 85 1.87 -11.12 -3.27
C ILE A 85 3.02 -11.07 -4.26
N GLN A 86 4.17 -11.59 -3.85
CA GLN A 86 5.34 -11.75 -4.69
C GLN A 86 5.54 -13.23 -5.01
N PHE A 87 5.22 -13.63 -6.23
CA PHE A 87 5.32 -15.03 -6.66
C PHE A 87 6.77 -15.44 -6.92
N ARG A 88 7.03 -16.74 -6.84
CA ARG A 88 8.26 -17.38 -7.28
C ARG A 88 8.11 -17.96 -8.68
N ASP A 89 9.21 -18.03 -9.40
CA ASP A 89 9.29 -18.77 -10.65
C ASP A 89 9.56 -20.27 -10.42
N SER A 90 9.66 -21.06 -11.49
CA SER A 90 9.97 -22.49 -11.40
C SER A 90 11.38 -22.79 -10.87
N SER A 91 12.25 -21.78 -10.80
CA SER A 91 13.61 -21.88 -10.23
C SER A 91 13.61 -21.56 -8.73
N GLY A 92 12.51 -21.05 -8.19
CA GLY A 92 12.38 -20.60 -6.80
C GLY A 92 12.74 -19.12 -6.58
N GLU A 93 13.06 -18.38 -7.65
CA GLU A 93 13.45 -16.97 -7.59
C GLU A 93 12.22 -16.06 -7.50
N LEU A 94 12.32 -14.96 -6.74
CA LEU A 94 11.22 -14.01 -6.57
C LEU A 94 11.03 -13.16 -7.83
N LEU A 95 9.81 -13.19 -8.36
CA LEU A 95 9.41 -12.34 -9.48
C LEU A 95 9.13 -10.90 -9.01
N PRO A 96 9.21 -9.90 -9.89
CA PRO A 96 8.76 -8.55 -9.57
C PRO A 96 7.26 -8.53 -9.21
N VAL A 97 6.90 -7.72 -8.22
CA VAL A 97 5.50 -7.47 -7.87
C VAL A 97 4.83 -6.68 -9.00
N VAL A 98 3.79 -7.24 -9.60
CA VAL A 98 3.01 -6.60 -10.68
C VAL A 98 1.62 -6.29 -10.18
N VAL A 99 1.33 -5.01 -9.96
CA VAL A 99 0.03 -4.54 -9.44
C VAL A 99 -0.58 -3.56 -10.42
N GLN A 100 -1.88 -3.71 -10.65
CA GLN A 100 -2.67 -2.71 -11.36
C GLN A 100 -3.58 -2.02 -10.35
N THR A 101 -3.24 -0.79 -9.99
CA THR A 101 -4.12 0.04 -9.18
C THR A 101 -5.33 0.46 -10.03
N PRO A 102 -6.55 0.49 -9.45
CA PRO A 102 -7.69 1.16 -10.06
C PRO A 102 -7.28 2.56 -10.54
N SER A 103 -7.71 2.96 -11.75
CA SER A 103 -7.73 4.37 -12.09
C SER A 103 -8.75 5.04 -11.19
N ILE A 104 -8.30 5.97 -10.35
CA ILE A 104 -9.19 6.96 -9.76
C ILE A 104 -9.33 8.01 -10.86
N ASP A 105 -10.48 8.09 -11.52
CA ASP A 105 -10.80 9.24 -12.36
C ASP A 105 -10.80 10.47 -11.45
N ASP A 106 -9.67 11.17 -11.38
CA ASP A 106 -9.57 12.50 -10.79
C ASP A 106 -10.00 13.53 -11.85
N ASP A 107 -11.19 13.34 -12.45
CA ASP A 107 -11.86 14.35 -13.27
C ASP A 107 -12.64 15.30 -12.36
N GLY A 108 -11.88 15.88 -11.45
CA GLY A 108 -12.26 17.00 -10.60
C GLY A 108 -11.01 17.83 -10.43
N GLU A 109 -10.67 18.63 -11.45
CA GLU A 109 -9.83 19.80 -11.27
C GLU A 109 -10.28 20.51 -9.99
N ASP A 110 -9.56 20.36 -8.89
CA ASP A 110 -9.64 21.30 -7.78
C ASP A 110 -8.90 22.52 -8.31
N PRO A 111 -9.60 23.61 -8.71
CA PRO A 111 -8.91 24.79 -9.19
C PRO A 111 -8.02 25.28 -8.05
N SER A 112 -6.74 25.37 -8.36
CA SER A 112 -5.71 26.03 -7.59
C SER A 112 -6.24 27.28 -6.85
N GLU A 113 -5.94 27.34 -5.55
CA GLU A 113 -5.88 28.54 -4.70
C GLU A 113 -7.19 29.30 -4.43
N ALA A 114 -7.82 28.96 -3.30
CA ALA A 114 -8.57 29.94 -2.50
C ALA A 114 -7.82 30.21 -1.19
N ASP A 115 -7.01 31.27 -1.22
CA ASP A 115 -6.65 32.19 -0.14
C ASP A 115 -7.21 31.84 1.26
N PHE A 116 -6.48 30.99 2.01
CA PHE A 116 -6.65 30.94 3.46
C PHE A 116 -6.04 32.20 4.05
N GLY A 117 -6.84 33.25 4.19
CA GLY A 117 -6.56 34.42 5.01
C GLY A 117 -6.27 34.01 6.46
N GLY A 118 -5.02 33.63 6.73
CA GLY A 118 -4.53 33.39 8.07
C GLY A 118 -4.35 34.74 8.80
N PRO A 119 -4.76 34.86 10.07
CA PRO A 119 -4.48 36.05 10.85
C PRO A 119 -2.95 36.18 11.04
N SER A 120 -2.40 37.21 10.41
CA SER A 120 -1.02 37.65 10.53
C SER A 120 -0.67 37.89 12.00
N THR A 121 0.07 36.96 12.61
CA THR A 121 0.78 37.21 13.88
C THR A 121 2.15 37.83 13.56
N SER A 122 2.13 39.05 13.02
CA SER A 122 3.35 39.83 12.83
C SER A 122 3.88 40.26 14.20
N LYS A 123 4.93 39.56 14.61
CA LYS A 123 5.88 39.89 15.68
C LYS A 123 6.13 41.39 15.78
N GLY A 124 6.09 41.89 17.01
CA GLY A 124 6.45 43.25 17.35
C GLY A 124 7.84 43.64 16.86
N LYS A 125 7.90 44.84 16.28
CA LYS A 125 9.00 45.82 16.30
C LYS A 125 8.54 47.04 15.50
N ARG A 126 7.77 47.93 16.11
CA ARG A 126 7.56 49.28 15.55
C ARG A 126 8.53 50.24 16.22
N LYS A 127 9.50 50.67 15.42
CA LYS A 127 10.39 51.80 15.69
C LYS A 127 9.56 53.08 15.55
N ARG A 128 9.57 53.91 16.60
CA ARG A 128 8.96 55.25 16.64
C ARG A 128 9.67 56.14 15.62
N MET A 129 8.91 56.79 14.74
CA MET A 129 9.33 58.00 14.02
C MET A 129 8.16 58.99 14.08
N GLU A 130 8.46 60.16 14.64
CA GLU A 130 7.70 61.42 14.58
C GLU A 130 7.58 61.87 13.11
N GLN A 131 6.60 62.63 12.64
CA GLN A 131 6.28 64.06 12.86
C GLN A 131 5.01 64.36 12.01
N ASP A 132 4.03 65.10 12.52
CA ASP A 132 3.80 66.56 12.35
C ASP A 132 3.01 66.93 11.08
N GLY A 133 1.96 67.73 11.26
CA GLY A 133 1.00 68.19 10.24
C GLY A 133 -0.30 68.67 10.85
#